data_AF-A0A497NE27-F1
#
_entry.id   AF-A0A497NE27-F1
#
_cell.length_a   1.000
_cell.length_b   1.000
_cell.length_c   1.000
_cell.angle_alpha   90.00
_cell.angle_beta   90.00
_cell.angle_gamma   90.00
#
_symmetry.space_group_name_H-M   'P 1'
#
loop_
_entity.id
_entity.type
_entity.pdbx_description
1 polymer ?
#
loop_
_entity_poly.entity_id
_entity_poly.type
_entity_poly.pdbx_seq_one_letter_code
_entity_poly.pdbx_strand_id
1 'polypeptide(L)'
;MAKVLVSMKIYPSDIDLDLESLKEDVKRVLPSYASVYRFEEEPIAFGLKALIAHILLPEDKSGGIEDVESSLQGLEGISQLETLMVRRTRL
;
A
#
# COMPACT_ATOMS: atom_id res chain seq x y z
N MET A 1 -0.87 4.17 -21.92
CA MET A 1 -0.05 5.00 -21.03
C MET A 1 0.73 4.06 -20.13
N ALA A 2 2.02 4.32 -19.91
CA ALA A 2 2.81 3.49 -19.01
C ALA A 2 2.40 3.75 -17.56
N LYS A 3 2.35 2.69 -16.76
CA LYS A 3 2.04 2.76 -15.33
C LYS A 3 3.25 2.28 -14.52
N VAL A 4 3.30 2.70 -13.28
CA VAL A 4 4.19 2.13 -12.28
C VAL A 4 3.36 1.27 -11.35
N LEU A 5 3.86 0.07 -11.06
CA LEU A 5 3.36 -0.77 -9.97
C LEU A 5 4.33 -0.67 -8.81
N VAL A 6 3.86 -0.18 -7.68
CA VAL A 6 4.57 -0.17 -6.41
C VAL A 6 3.98 -1.25 -5.52
N SER A 7 4.82 -2.00 -4.83
CA SER A 7 4.39 -2.98 -3.82
C SER A 7 4.88 -2.51 -2.47
N MET A 8 3.96 -2.26 -1.56
CA MET A 8 4.23 -1.71 -0.24
C MET A 8 3.75 -2.67 0.82
N LYS A 9 4.64 -3.03 1.73
CA LYS A 9 4.31 -3.84 2.90
C LYS A 9 3.94 -2.91 4.04
N ILE A 10 2.73 -3.13 4.55
CA ILE A 10 2.10 -2.36 5.60
C ILE A 10 2.08 -3.22 6.84
N TYR A 11 2.74 -2.75 7.90
CA TYR A 11 2.74 -3.41 9.20
C TYR A 11 1.62 -2.79 10.04
N PRO A 12 0.60 -3.58 10.45
CA PRO A 12 -0.38 -3.12 11.42
C PRO A 12 0.27 -2.74 12.74
N SER A 13 -0.39 -1.91 13.52
CA SER A 13 0.05 -1.53 14.86
C SER A 13 -0.16 -2.64 15.90
N ASP A 14 -1.11 -3.54 15.66
CA ASP A 14 -1.47 -4.64 16.57
C ASP A 14 -1.99 -5.87 15.80
N ILE A 15 -1.99 -7.03 16.45
CA ILE A 15 -2.54 -8.30 15.94
C ILE A 15 -4.07 -8.30 15.89
N ASP A 16 -4.73 -7.50 16.72
CA ASP A 16 -6.19 -7.42 16.79
C ASP A 16 -6.78 -6.47 15.73
N LEU A 17 -5.92 -5.81 14.94
CA LEU A 17 -6.36 -4.90 13.89
C LEU A 17 -7.01 -5.67 12.73
N ASP A 18 -8.24 -5.31 12.39
CA ASP A 18 -8.95 -5.91 11.28
C ASP A 18 -8.32 -5.50 9.93
N LEU A 19 -7.65 -6.47 9.30
CA LEU A 19 -7.02 -6.26 8.00
C LEU A 19 -8.01 -5.93 6.88
N GLU A 20 -9.27 -6.34 6.98
CA GLU A 20 -10.25 -6.00 5.95
C GLU A 20 -10.62 -4.52 6.02
N SER A 21 -10.84 -3.99 7.23
CA SER A 21 -10.99 -2.55 7.46
C SER A 21 -9.76 -1.76 6.98
N LEU A 22 -8.55 -2.25 7.26
CA LEU A 22 -7.32 -1.62 6.78
C LEU A 22 -7.24 -1.57 5.24
N LYS A 23 -7.63 -2.65 4.54
CA LYS A 23 -7.67 -2.67 3.06
C LYS A 23 -8.62 -1.59 2.51
N GLU A 24 -9.78 -1.41 3.13
CA GLU A 24 -10.73 -0.36 2.73
C GLU A 24 -10.17 1.05 3.00
N ASP A 25 -9.53 1.25 4.14
CA ASP A 25 -8.90 2.53 4.47
C ASP A 25 -7.76 2.86 3.50
N VAL A 26 -6.93 1.88 3.16
CA VAL A 26 -5.89 2.00 2.12
C VAL A 26 -6.50 2.43 0.80
N LYS A 27 -7.55 1.77 0.31
CA LYS A 27 -8.22 2.17 -0.95
C LYS A 27 -8.74 3.61 -0.90
N ARG A 28 -9.24 4.04 0.26
CA ARG A 28 -9.87 5.36 0.44
C ARG A 28 -8.87 6.52 0.47
N VAL A 29 -7.70 6.32 1.07
CA VAL A 29 -6.72 7.41 1.26
C VAL A 29 -5.81 7.63 0.06
N LEU A 30 -5.75 6.68 -0.89
CA LEU A 30 -4.91 6.84 -2.06
C LEU A 30 -5.27 8.10 -2.85
N PRO A 31 -4.28 8.80 -3.43
CA PRO A 31 -4.53 9.87 -4.38
C PRO A 31 -5.45 9.41 -5.51
N SER A 32 -6.28 10.32 -6.05
CA SER A 32 -7.27 9.99 -7.09
C SER A 32 -6.71 9.40 -8.39
N TYR A 33 -5.41 9.56 -8.62
CA TYR A 33 -4.70 9.00 -9.76
C TYR A 33 -4.10 7.61 -9.48
N ALA A 34 -4.04 7.17 -8.23
CA ALA A 34 -3.53 5.88 -7.81
C ALA A 34 -4.69 4.92 -7.51
N SER A 35 -4.43 3.62 -7.64
CA SER A 35 -5.43 2.59 -7.34
C SER A 35 -4.76 1.31 -6.87
N VAL A 36 -5.44 0.58 -5.98
CA VAL A 36 -4.98 -0.74 -5.57
C VAL A 36 -5.24 -1.73 -6.70
N TYR A 37 -4.19 -2.42 -7.14
CA TYR A 37 -4.26 -3.52 -8.08
C TYR A 37 -4.64 -4.84 -7.40
N ARG A 38 -3.99 -5.14 -6.26
CA ARG A 38 -4.31 -6.30 -5.42
C ARG A 38 -3.73 -6.13 -4.02
N PHE A 39 -4.24 -6.93 -3.09
CA PHE A 39 -3.65 -7.13 -1.77
C PHE A 39 -3.14 -8.56 -1.62
N GLU A 40 -2.11 -8.72 -0.80
CA GLU A 40 -1.63 -10.01 -0.29
C GLU A 40 -1.44 -9.89 1.23
N GLU A 41 -1.57 -11.00 1.95
CA GLU A 41 -1.31 -11.05 3.40
C GLU A 41 -0.09 -11.92 3.64
N GLU A 42 0.87 -11.42 4.40
CA GLU A 42 2.09 -12.14 4.73
C GLU A 42 2.19 -12.37 6.25
N PRO A 43 2.14 -13.62 6.73
CA PRO A 43 2.37 -13.93 8.14
C PRO A 43 3.79 -13.52 8.56
N ILE A 44 3.91 -12.85 9.71
CA ILE A 44 5.20 -12.43 10.27
C ILE A 44 5.58 -13.33 11.43
N ALA A 45 4.97 -13.12 12.60
CA ALA A 45 5.17 -13.92 13.82
C ALA A 45 4.04 -13.61 14.81
N PHE A 46 3.80 -14.53 15.77
CA PHE A 46 2.85 -14.32 16.88
C PHE A 46 1.43 -13.88 16.44
N GLY A 47 0.96 -14.39 15.31
CA GLY A 47 -0.36 -14.04 14.76
C GLY A 47 -0.40 -12.73 13.98
N LEU A 48 0.65 -11.91 14.03
CA LEU A 48 0.75 -10.69 13.22
C LEU A 48 0.89 -11.06 11.74
N LYS A 49 0.09 -10.38 10.91
CA LYS A 49 0.16 -10.44 9.45
C LYS A 49 0.42 -9.04 8.91
N ALA A 50 1.33 -8.91 7.97
CA ALA A 50 1.50 -7.71 7.20
C ALA A 50 0.56 -7.72 5.99
N LEU A 51 0.09 -6.54 5.60
CA LEU A 51 -0.68 -6.34 4.37
C LEU A 51 0.25 -5.84 3.28
N ILE A 52 0.37 -6.56 2.17
CA ILE A 52 1.11 -6.10 1.00
C ILE A 52 0.10 -5.48 0.02
N ALA A 53 0.18 -4.17 -0.18
CA ALA A 53 -0.61 -3.42 -1.13
C ALA A 53 0.17 -3.24 -2.43
N HIS A 54 -0.38 -3.73 -3.54
CA HIS A 54 0.16 -3.46 -4.87
C HIS A 54 -0.63 -2.32 -5.49
N ILE A 55 0.02 -1.18 -5.73
CA ILE A 55 -0.61 0.08 -6.12
C ILE A 55 -0.13 0.47 -7.51
N LEU A 56 -1.08 0.79 -8.39
CA LEU A 56 -0.84 1.32 -9.72
C LEU A 56 -0.99 2.84 -9.71
N LEU A 57 -0.04 3.52 -10.34
CA LEU A 57 -0.08 4.95 -10.58
C LEU A 57 0.51 5.30 -11.96
N PRO A 58 0.15 6.45 -12.56
CA PRO A 58 0.71 6.90 -13.83
C PRO A 58 2.20 7.22 -13.70
N GLU A 59 3.01 6.84 -14.70
CA GLU A 59 4.47 7.12 -14.70
C GLU A 59 4.79 8.62 -14.85
N ASP A 60 3.88 9.39 -15.45
CA ASP A 60 4.03 10.83 -15.67
C ASP A 60 3.72 11.68 -14.43
N LYS A 61 3.30 11.05 -13.31
CA LYS A 61 3.14 11.72 -12.02
C LYS A 61 4.46 11.78 -11.26
N SER A 62 5.15 12.91 -11.42
CA SER A 62 6.31 13.27 -10.60
C SER A 62 5.92 13.28 -9.12
N GLY A 63 6.69 12.60 -8.26
CA GLY A 63 6.42 12.51 -6.82
C GLY A 63 5.30 11.53 -6.45
N GLY A 64 4.76 10.77 -7.41
CA GLY A 64 3.56 9.96 -7.16
C GLY A 64 3.75 8.82 -6.17
N ILE A 65 4.98 8.31 -6.00
CA ILE A 65 5.27 7.26 -5.01
C ILE A 65 5.30 7.86 -3.61
N GLU A 66 5.93 9.03 -3.46
CA GLU A 66 6.03 9.77 -2.21
C GLU A 66 4.64 10.22 -1.71
N ASP A 67 3.77 10.65 -2.62
CA ASP A 67 2.37 10.99 -2.32
C ASP A 67 1.60 9.77 -1.78
N VAL A 68 1.78 8.61 -2.41
CA VAL A 68 1.18 7.33 -1.97
C VAL A 68 1.72 6.95 -0.60
N GLU A 69 3.04 6.96 -0.42
CA GLU A 69 3.70 6.70 0.87
C GLU A 69 3.14 7.60 1.98
N SER A 70 3.10 8.91 1.74
CA SER A 70 2.60 9.89 2.71
C SER A 70 1.12 9.67 3.05
N SER A 71 0.30 9.34 2.06
CA SER A 71 -1.13 9.06 2.26
C SER A 71 -1.35 7.82 3.13
N LEU A 72 -0.52 6.79 2.94
CA LEU A 72 -0.57 5.57 3.74
C LEU A 72 -0.01 5.79 5.15
N GLN A 73 1.10 6.53 5.31
CA GLN A 73 1.69 6.83 6.62
C GLN A 73 0.74 7.60 7.55
N GLY A 74 -0.22 8.34 6.98
CA GLY A 74 -1.24 9.07 7.74
C GLY A 74 -2.38 8.22 8.29
N LEU A 75 -2.46 6.93 7.93
CA LEU A 75 -3.49 6.04 8.47
C LEU A 75 -3.18 5.67 9.92
N GLU A 76 -4.19 5.82 10.79
CA GLU A 76 -4.13 5.22 12.11
C GLU A 76 -4.08 3.69 12.00
N GLY A 77 -3.33 3.05 12.89
CA GLY A 77 -3.19 1.60 12.91
C GLY A 77 -2.09 1.04 12.00
N ILE A 78 -1.28 1.89 11.36
CA ILE A 78 -0.04 1.49 10.69
C ILE A 78 1.15 1.83 11.58
N SER A 79 2.00 0.85 11.88
CA SER A 79 3.24 1.06 12.64
C SER A 79 4.43 1.36 11.73
N GLN A 80 4.46 0.74 10.55
CA GLN A 80 5.57 0.87 9.61
C GLN A 80 5.10 0.58 8.19
N LEU A 81 5.74 1.26 7.22
CA LEU A 81 5.68 0.96 5.81
C LEU A 81 7.04 0.55 5.28
N GLU A 82 7.06 -0.39 4.35
CA GLU A 82 8.26 -0.83 3.66
C GLU A 82 7.97 -0.96 2.16
N THR A 83 8.73 -0.26 1.32
CA THR A 83 8.63 -0.36 -0.14
C THR A 83 9.41 -1.59 -0.61
N LEU A 84 8.68 -2.60 -1.08
CA LEU A 84 9.27 -3.87 -1.52
C LEU A 84 9.75 -3.82 -2.97
N MET A 85 8.98 -3.17 -3.84
CA MET A 85 9.25 -3.17 -5.28
C MET A 85 8.63 -1.96 -5.95
N VAL A 86 9.37 -1.38 -6.91
CA VAL A 86 8.85 -0.44 -7.89
C VAL A 86 9.18 -0.97 -9.27
N ARG A 87 8.17 -1.15 -10.12
CA ARG A 87 8.37 -1.60 -11.51
C ARG A 87 7.48 -0.85 -12.50
N ARG A 88 8.01 -0.60 -13.69
CA ARG A 88 7.22 -0.08 -14.80
C ARG A 88 6.42 -1.20 -15.43
N THR A 89 5.16 -0.93 -15.78
CA THR A 89 4.24 -1.91 -16.34
C THR A 89 3.37 -1.31 -17.44
N ARG A 90 2.87 -2.16 -18.33
CA ARG A 90 1.96 -1.80 -19.43
C ARG A 90 0.52 -2.29 -19.20
N LEU A 91 0.18 -2.65 -17.96
CA LEU A 91 -1.15 -3.09 -17.52
C LEU A 91 -2.24 -2.04 -17.77
#